data_AF-A0A3D0URJ1-F1
#
_entry.id   AF-A0A3D0URJ1-F1
#
_cell.length_a   1.000
_cell.length_b   1.000
_cell.length_c   1.000
_cell.angle_alpha   90.00
_cell.angle_beta   90.00
_cell.angle_gamma   90.00
#
_symmetry.space_group_name_H-M   'P 1'
#
loop_
_entity.id
_entity.type
_entity.pdbx_description
1 polymer ?
#
loop_
_entity_poly.entity_id
_entity_poly.type
_entity_poly.pdbx_seq_one_letter_code
_entity_poly.pdbx_strand_id
1 'polypeptide(L)'
;MYNMKNYELVLLLNASSQESERKGLISDLENELKDSVIQKDDMGLITLAHDLGEKKGNNKFYFVSLYLKADENNIATIKKFFMYNKVAYRYFLFAMNKSDEMVSFEKVTAELNKIIEGWEEKKMGNKMTFFTKAENVKYITWKGLPMLKKYITRFGNIKPRKYTGNAVSVQKKLRNTIIRAREM
;
A
#
# COMPACT_ATOMS: atom_id res chain seq x y z
N MET A 1 0.19 -2.29 -31.00
CA MET A 1 -0.22 -1.09 -30.25
C MET A 1 -0.15 -1.46 -28.78
N TYR A 2 0.84 -0.98 -28.03
CA TYR A 2 1.02 -1.35 -26.63
C TYR A 2 -0.11 -0.73 -25.79
N ASN A 3 -0.86 -1.56 -25.07
CA ASN A 3 -2.00 -1.11 -24.27
C ASN A 3 -1.50 -0.60 -22.92
N MET A 4 -1.47 0.72 -22.74
CA MET A 4 -1.06 1.34 -21.48
C MET A 4 -2.05 1.00 -20.36
N LYS A 5 -1.52 0.57 -19.21
CA LYS A 5 -2.31 0.28 -18.00
C LYS A 5 -1.80 1.08 -16.81
N ASN A 6 -2.69 1.30 -15.84
CA ASN A 6 -2.33 1.99 -14.60
C ASN A 6 -1.70 0.97 -13.64
N TYR A 7 -0.60 1.37 -13.01
CA TYR A 7 0.09 0.60 -11.99
C TYR A 7 0.43 1.47 -10.78
N GLU A 8 0.53 0.81 -9.63
CA GLU A 8 1.15 1.37 -8.44
C GLU A 8 2.44 0.58 -8.17
N LEU A 9 3.57 1.28 -8.21
CA LEU A 9 4.88 0.75 -7.85
C LEU A 9 5.20 1.20 -6.43
N VAL A 10 5.30 0.25 -5.50
CA VAL A 10 5.64 0.49 -4.10
C VAL A 10 7.07 0.06 -3.85
N LEU A 11 7.87 0.95 -3.27
CA LEU A 11 9.29 0.75 -2.98
C LEU A 11 9.52 0.72 -1.49
N LEU A 12 10.25 -0.29 -1.03
CA LEU A 12 10.79 -0.36 0.33
C LEU A 12 12.29 -0.08 0.25
N LEU A 13 12.69 1.12 0.65
CA LEU A 13 14.09 1.54 0.63
C LEU A 13 14.72 1.29 2.00
N ASN A 14 15.94 0.75 2.00
CA ASN A 14 16.67 0.41 3.22
C ASN A 14 16.86 1.63 4.12
N ALA A 15 16.46 1.56 5.39
CA ALA A 15 16.65 2.67 6.33
C ALA A 15 18.13 2.98 6.63
N SER A 16 19.03 2.02 6.40
CA SER A 16 20.48 2.19 6.56
C SER A 16 21.17 2.92 5.41
N SER A 17 20.50 3.08 4.26
CA SER A 17 21.06 3.82 3.11
C SER A 17 21.16 5.32 3.42
N GLN A 18 21.98 6.05 2.66
CA GLN A 18 21.99 7.51 2.79
C GLN A 18 20.77 8.13 2.10
N GLU A 19 20.34 9.31 2.55
CA GLU A 19 19.21 10.01 1.94
C GLU A 19 19.49 10.39 0.47
N SER A 20 20.72 10.80 0.17
CA SER A 20 21.20 11.08 -1.18
C SER A 20 21.06 9.86 -2.10
N GLU A 21 21.44 8.68 -1.64
CA GLU A 21 21.32 7.43 -2.40
C GLU A 21 19.85 7.06 -2.67
N ARG A 22 18.98 7.22 -1.68
CA ARG A 22 17.53 6.97 -1.85
C ARG A 22 16.91 7.92 -2.86
N LYS A 23 17.21 9.21 -2.72
CA LYS A 23 16.70 10.25 -3.64
C LYS A 23 17.25 10.04 -5.05
N GLY A 24 18.54 9.73 -5.18
CA GLY A 24 19.19 9.39 -6.44
C GLY A 24 18.49 8.23 -7.15
N LEU A 25 18.24 7.13 -6.44
CA LEU A 25 17.50 5.98 -7.00
C LEU A 25 16.13 6.38 -7.56
N ILE A 26 15.36 7.17 -6.81
CA ILE A 26 14.02 7.59 -7.23
C ILE A 26 14.13 8.46 -8.49
N SER A 27 15.08 9.39 -8.51
CA SER A 27 15.32 10.26 -9.66
C SER A 27 15.80 9.48 -10.89
N ASP A 28 16.69 8.49 -10.73
CA ASP A 28 17.13 7.62 -11.82
C ASP A 28 15.96 6.82 -12.39
N LEU A 29 15.09 6.30 -11.53
CA LEU A 29 13.88 5.59 -11.94
C LEU A 29 12.88 6.51 -12.65
N GLU A 30 12.65 7.72 -12.13
CA GLU A 30 11.81 8.74 -12.76
C GLU A 30 12.36 9.12 -14.15
N ASN A 31 13.68 9.23 -14.30
CA ASN A 31 14.33 9.51 -15.58
C ASN A 31 14.22 8.35 -16.59
N GLU A 32 14.34 7.10 -16.13
CA GLU A 32 14.17 5.91 -16.96
C GLU A 32 12.72 5.75 -17.44
N LEU A 33 11.75 6.09 -16.58
CA LEU A 33 10.33 5.95 -16.87
C LEU A 33 9.70 7.20 -17.52
N LYS A 34 10.37 8.34 -17.45
CA LYS A 34 9.96 9.64 -18.02
C LYS A 34 8.49 9.95 -17.71
N ASP A 35 7.71 10.25 -18.75
CA ASP A 35 6.30 10.64 -18.69
C ASP A 35 5.36 9.52 -18.21
N SER A 36 5.88 8.32 -17.93
CA SER A 36 5.08 7.22 -17.39
C SER A 36 4.75 7.44 -15.91
N VAL A 37 5.52 8.25 -15.18
CA VAL A 37 5.27 8.56 -13.77
C VAL A 37 4.27 9.71 -13.67
N ILE A 38 3.08 9.43 -13.13
CA ILE A 38 2.01 10.42 -12.98
C ILE A 38 2.10 11.13 -11.64
N GLN A 39 2.34 10.39 -10.57
CA GLN A 39 2.32 10.91 -9.21
C GLN A 39 3.25 10.11 -8.30
N LYS A 40 3.84 10.81 -7.33
CA LYS A 40 4.64 10.23 -6.25
C LYS A 40 3.97 10.49 -4.90
N ASP A 41 4.06 9.52 -4.01
CA ASP A 41 3.62 9.59 -2.62
C ASP A 41 4.74 9.04 -1.72
N ASP A 42 5.46 9.95 -1.07
CA ASP A 42 6.52 9.62 -0.11
C ASP A 42 5.90 9.49 1.28
N MET A 43 5.97 8.29 1.84
CA MET A 43 5.36 7.95 3.12
C MET A 43 6.36 8.06 4.28
N GLY A 44 7.63 8.33 3.97
CA GLY A 44 8.70 8.40 4.96
C GLY A 44 9.01 7.04 5.59
N LEU A 45 9.62 7.11 6.78
CA LEU A 45 10.09 5.95 7.52
C LEU A 45 8.91 5.23 8.22
N ILE A 46 8.70 3.96 7.87
CA ILE A 46 7.69 3.11 8.49
C ILE A 46 8.37 1.94 9.20
N THR A 47 7.86 1.62 10.39
CA THR A 47 8.25 0.43 11.15
C THR A 47 7.27 -0.71 10.89
N LEU A 48 7.77 -1.81 10.37
CA LEU A 48 7.05 -3.05 10.10
C LEU A 48 6.80 -3.85 11.38
N ALA A 49 5.78 -4.70 11.34
CA ALA A 49 5.44 -5.57 12.46
C ALA A 49 6.46 -6.70 12.69
N HIS A 50 7.15 -7.11 11.62
CA HIS A 50 8.13 -8.19 11.63
C HIS A 50 9.42 -7.73 10.97
N ASP A 51 10.55 -8.32 11.40
CA ASP A 51 11.84 -8.12 10.75
C ASP A 51 11.80 -8.74 9.35
N LEU A 52 12.40 -8.05 8.37
CA LEU A 52 12.64 -8.58 7.05
C LEU A 52 14.06 -9.12 6.94
N GLY A 53 14.17 -10.37 6.50
CA GLY A 53 15.46 -11.08 6.42
C GLY A 53 15.91 -11.67 7.75
N GLU A 54 17.18 -12.07 7.83
CA GLU A 54 17.71 -12.81 8.98
C GLU A 54 18.16 -11.91 10.13
N LYS A 55 18.46 -10.64 9.84
CA LYS A 55 18.99 -9.70 10.83
C LYS A 55 17.87 -9.14 11.70
N LYS A 56 17.92 -9.44 12.99
CA LYS A 56 17.03 -8.87 14.00
C LYS A 56 17.08 -7.34 13.99
N GLY A 57 15.91 -6.70 14.05
CA GLY A 57 15.77 -5.24 14.01
C GLY A 57 15.74 -4.63 12.60
N ASN A 58 15.75 -5.46 11.55
CA ASN A 58 15.57 -4.99 10.18
C ASN A 58 14.09 -4.83 9.82
N ASN A 59 13.39 -3.96 10.54
CA ASN A 59 11.96 -3.70 10.37
C ASN A 59 11.64 -2.25 10.00
N LYS A 60 12.63 -1.43 9.67
CA LYS A 60 12.44 -0.02 9.33
C LYS A 60 12.80 0.23 7.88
N PHE A 61 11.86 0.79 7.12
CA PHE A 61 12.03 1.06 5.70
C PHE A 61 11.39 2.39 5.33
N TYR A 62 11.97 3.09 4.37
CA TYR A 62 11.30 4.22 3.73
C TYR A 62 10.35 3.69 2.67
N PHE A 63 9.09 4.09 2.74
CA PHE A 63 8.06 3.69 1.79
C PHE A 63 7.83 4.81 0.78
N VAL A 64 7.94 4.48 -0.51
CA VAL A 64 7.62 5.39 -1.61
C VAL A 64 6.70 4.67 -2.58
N SER A 65 5.59 5.32 -2.94
CA SER A 65 4.61 4.82 -3.90
C SER A 65 4.63 5.71 -5.14
N LEU A 66 4.82 5.11 -6.31
CA LEU A 66 4.81 5.77 -7.61
C LEU A 66 3.61 5.27 -8.41
N TYR A 67 2.78 6.18 -8.87
CA TYR A 67 1.66 5.88 -9.74
C TYR A 67 2.10 6.02 -11.20
N LEU A 68 1.95 4.95 -11.95
CA LEU A 68 2.51 4.81 -13.28
C LEU A 68 1.40 4.53 -14.30
N LYS A 69 1.56 5.08 -15.49
CA LYS A 69 0.87 4.61 -16.69
C LYS A 69 1.91 3.95 -17.58
N ALA A 70 1.94 2.63 -17.57
CA ALA A 70 3.03 1.84 -18.11
C ALA A 70 2.54 0.79 -19.12
N ASP A 71 3.39 0.51 -20.10
CA ASP A 71 3.26 -0.61 -21.02
C ASP A 71 4.18 -1.80 -20.64
N GLU A 72 4.23 -2.84 -21.46
CA GLU A 72 5.07 -4.02 -21.23
C GLU A 72 6.57 -3.69 -21.24
N ASN A 73 7.00 -2.72 -22.03
CA ASN A 73 8.40 -2.30 -22.10
C ASN A 73 8.80 -1.58 -20.81
N ASN A 74 7.96 -0.67 -20.32
CA ASN A 74 8.16 -0.01 -19.04
C ASN A 74 8.27 -1.03 -17.89
N ILE A 75 7.42 -2.06 -17.89
CA ILE A 75 7.47 -3.12 -16.87
C ILE A 75 8.78 -3.91 -16.95
N ALA A 76 9.24 -4.22 -18.16
CA ALA A 76 10.54 -4.87 -18.36
C ALA A 76 11.70 -3.99 -17.84
N THR A 77 11.65 -2.69 -18.11
CA THR A 77 12.62 -1.71 -17.59
C THR A 77 12.62 -1.67 -16.06
N ILE A 78 11.45 -1.60 -15.42
CA ILE A 78 11.33 -1.63 -13.94
C ILE A 78 11.98 -2.88 -13.37
N LYS A 79 11.67 -4.05 -13.93
CA LYS A 79 12.26 -5.31 -13.48
C LYS A 79 13.78 -5.31 -13.61
N LYS A 80 14.30 -4.84 -14.74
CA LYS A 80 15.75 -4.75 -14.98
C LYS A 80 16.42 -3.75 -14.03
N PHE A 81 15.79 -2.61 -13.76
CA PHE A 81 16.27 -1.58 -12.86
C PHE A 81 16.52 -2.14 -11.45
N PHE A 82 15.55 -2.91 -10.92
CA PHE A 82 15.65 -3.47 -9.57
C PHE A 82 16.48 -4.76 -9.47
N MET A 83 16.89 -5.40 -10.58
CA MET A 83 17.75 -6.59 -10.53
C MET A 83 19.12 -6.32 -9.89
N TYR A 84 19.66 -5.11 -10.07
CA TYR A 84 21.02 -4.77 -9.63
C TYR A 84 21.05 -3.76 -8.48
N ASN A 85 19.88 -3.27 -8.04
CA ASN A 85 19.80 -2.21 -7.07
C ASN A 85 19.84 -2.75 -5.63
N LYS A 86 20.76 -2.24 -4.80
CA LYS A 86 20.89 -2.63 -3.38
C LYS A 86 20.19 -1.69 -2.40
N VAL A 87 19.75 -0.52 -2.86
CA VAL A 87 19.11 0.51 -2.02
C VAL A 87 17.64 0.15 -1.78
N ALA A 88 16.94 -0.34 -2.80
CA ALA A 88 15.62 -0.95 -2.66
C ALA A 88 15.75 -2.36 -2.10
N TYR A 89 15.16 -2.61 -0.94
CA TYR A 89 15.09 -3.92 -0.33
C TYR A 89 14.08 -4.81 -1.05
N ARG A 90 12.90 -4.24 -1.35
CA ARG A 90 11.81 -4.88 -2.09
C ARG A 90 11.07 -3.83 -2.91
N TYR A 91 10.45 -4.29 -4.00
CA TYR A 91 9.47 -3.51 -4.73
C TYR A 91 8.24 -4.36 -5.02
N PHE A 92 7.08 -3.72 -5.10
CA PHE A 92 5.81 -4.34 -5.47
C PHE A 92 5.21 -3.57 -6.63
N LEU A 93 4.77 -4.28 -7.66
CA LEU A 93 4.08 -3.69 -8.80
C LEU A 93 2.65 -4.20 -8.82
N PHE A 94 1.70 -3.32 -8.50
CA PHE A 94 0.28 -3.63 -8.50
C PHE A 94 -0.40 -3.06 -9.73
N ALA A 95 -1.09 -3.91 -10.49
CA ALA A 95 -1.99 -3.44 -11.54
C ALA A 95 -3.23 -2.78 -10.92
N MET A 96 -3.55 -1.58 -11.39
CA MET A 96 -4.72 -0.82 -10.95
C MET A 96 -5.87 -0.96 -11.95
N ASN A 97 -7.09 -1.00 -11.45
CA ASN A 97 -8.27 -0.90 -12.30
C ASN A 97 -8.46 0.54 -12.78
N LYS A 98 -9.27 0.74 -13.83
CA LYS A 98 -9.62 2.08 -14.32
C LYS A 98 -10.29 2.97 -13.27
N SER A 99 -10.99 2.33 -12.31
CA SER A 99 -11.71 3.00 -11.23
C SER A 99 -10.87 3.24 -9.97
N ASP A 100 -9.66 2.69 -9.91
CA ASP A 100 -8.83 2.85 -8.71
C ASP A 100 -8.19 4.24 -8.74
N GLU A 101 -8.41 5.00 -7.66
CA GLU A 101 -7.89 6.35 -7.52
C GLU A 101 -6.47 6.36 -6.93
N MET A 102 -5.69 7.37 -7.32
CA MET A 102 -4.38 7.64 -6.71
C MET A 102 -4.62 8.31 -5.36
N VAL A 103 -4.32 7.58 -4.28
CA VAL A 103 -4.54 8.06 -2.92
C VAL A 103 -3.22 8.33 -2.23
N SER A 104 -3.10 9.47 -1.55
CA SER A 104 -1.95 9.79 -0.71
C SER A 104 -2.10 9.16 0.68
N PHE A 105 -1.02 8.57 1.18
CA PHE A 105 -1.00 7.92 2.49
C PHE A 105 -1.32 8.87 3.63
N GLU A 106 -0.74 10.07 3.64
CA GLU A 106 -0.94 11.05 4.70
C GLU A 106 -2.41 11.47 4.78
N LYS A 107 -3.00 11.81 3.62
CA LYS A 107 -4.42 12.20 3.52
C LYS A 107 -5.35 11.10 4.02
N VAL A 108 -5.15 9.86 3.55
CA VAL A 108 -5.98 8.71 3.94
C VAL A 108 -5.87 8.44 5.43
N THR A 109 -4.64 8.47 5.96
CA THR A 109 -4.39 8.21 7.37
C THR A 109 -5.04 9.27 8.25
N ALA A 110 -4.90 10.55 7.88
CA ALA A 110 -5.52 11.66 8.60
C ALA A 110 -7.06 11.60 8.58
N GLU A 111 -7.66 11.33 7.42
CA GLU A 111 -9.12 11.15 7.31
C GLU A 111 -9.62 9.97 8.14
N LEU A 112 -8.95 8.82 8.06
CA LEU A 112 -9.34 7.63 8.80
C LEU A 112 -9.16 7.78 10.32
N ASN A 113 -8.10 8.44 10.78
CA ASN A 113 -7.90 8.70 12.21
C ASN A 113 -9.03 9.58 12.76
N LYS A 114 -9.40 10.66 12.07
CA LYS A 114 -10.54 11.50 12.46
C LYS A 114 -11.85 10.70 12.53
N ILE A 115 -12.09 9.83 11.54
CA ILE A 115 -13.25 8.95 11.53
C ILE A 115 -13.23 8.00 12.74
N ILE A 116 -12.07 7.42 13.06
CA ILE A 116 -11.92 6.46 14.17
C ILE A 116 -12.07 7.14 15.53
N GLU A 117 -11.55 8.36 15.70
CA GLU A 117 -11.71 9.16 16.93
C GLU A 117 -13.18 9.49 17.21
N GLY A 118 -13.94 9.83 16.15
CA GLY A 118 -15.38 10.03 16.25
C GLY A 118 -16.20 8.73 16.32
N TRP A 119 -15.56 7.56 16.26
CA TRP A 119 -16.25 6.28 16.27
C TRP A 119 -16.36 5.72 17.68
N GLU A 120 -17.54 5.82 18.28
CA GLU A 120 -17.82 5.12 19.52
C GLU A 120 -17.71 3.60 19.32
N GLU A 121 -16.81 2.95 20.07
CA GLU A 121 -16.68 1.49 20.09
C GLU A 121 -17.96 0.90 20.68
N LYS A 122 -18.88 0.48 19.81
CA LYS A 122 -20.10 -0.20 20.25
C LYS A 122 -19.72 -1.49 20.99
N LYS A 123 -20.26 -1.67 22.20
CA LYS A 123 -20.02 -2.82 23.08
C LYS A 123 -20.16 -4.18 22.35
N MET A 124 -19.44 -5.18 22.89
CA MET A 124 -19.34 -6.57 22.41
C MET A 124 -20.60 -7.08 21.69
N GLY A 125 -20.42 -7.50 20.44
CA GLY A 125 -21.48 -8.11 19.63
C GLY A 125 -21.82 -7.35 18.34
N ASN A 126 -21.41 -6.08 18.23
CA ASN A 126 -21.68 -5.31 17.01
C ASN A 126 -20.66 -5.60 15.89
N LYS A 127 -21.20 -5.83 14.69
CA LYS A 127 -20.41 -6.10 13.47
C LYS A 127 -19.58 -4.86 13.11
N MET A 128 -18.37 -5.07 12.62
CA MET A 128 -17.52 -4.03 12.05
C MET A 128 -18.05 -3.59 10.68
N THR A 129 -18.97 -2.63 10.66
CA THR A 129 -19.74 -2.28 9.44
C THR A 129 -19.24 -1.05 8.69
N PHE A 130 -18.03 -0.54 8.94
CA PHE A 130 -17.57 0.69 8.27
C PHE A 130 -17.63 0.59 6.73
N PHE A 131 -17.22 -0.56 6.17
CA PHE A 131 -17.25 -0.78 4.72
C PHE A 131 -18.61 -1.26 4.17
N THR A 132 -19.67 -1.29 4.97
CA THR A 132 -21.01 -1.57 4.45
C THR A 132 -21.58 -0.38 3.68
N LYS A 133 -21.11 0.84 3.99
CA LYS A 133 -21.47 2.04 3.23
C LYS A 133 -20.61 2.14 1.97
N ALA A 134 -21.24 2.39 0.83
CA ALA A 134 -20.56 2.48 -0.46
C ALA A 134 -19.50 3.59 -0.50
N GLU A 135 -19.76 4.72 0.16
CA GLU A 135 -18.84 5.87 0.29
C GLU A 135 -17.49 5.51 0.95
N ASN A 136 -17.47 4.47 1.79
CA ASN A 136 -16.29 4.06 2.54
C ASN A 136 -15.41 3.08 1.76
N VAL A 137 -15.88 2.55 0.62
CA VAL A 137 -15.13 1.58 -0.20
C VAL A 137 -13.83 2.18 -0.74
N LYS A 138 -13.76 3.50 -0.91
CA LYS A 138 -12.55 4.23 -1.31
C LYS A 138 -11.39 4.06 -0.33
N TYR A 139 -11.68 3.81 0.94
CA TYR A 139 -10.66 3.57 1.97
C TYR A 139 -10.15 2.12 2.00
N ILE A 140 -10.65 1.23 1.12
CA ILE A 140 -10.12 -0.14 0.96
C ILE A 140 -8.86 -0.09 0.07
N THR A 141 -7.84 0.57 0.58
CA THR A 141 -6.49 0.64 0.03
C THR A 141 -5.50 0.17 1.09
N TRP A 142 -4.34 -0.33 0.68
CA TRP A 142 -3.29 -0.79 1.60
C TRP A 142 -2.77 0.35 2.47
N LYS A 143 -2.85 1.60 1.98
CA LYS A 143 -2.54 2.84 2.71
C LYS A 143 -3.52 3.10 3.87
N GLY A 144 -4.70 2.50 3.86
CA GLY A 144 -5.75 2.63 4.87
C GLY A 144 -5.49 1.86 6.16
N LEU A 145 -4.23 1.76 6.59
CA LEU A 145 -3.77 0.93 7.71
C LEU A 145 -4.60 1.11 9.01
N PRO A 146 -4.95 2.35 9.44
CA PRO A 146 -5.71 2.53 10.68
C PRO A 146 -7.04 1.76 10.68
N MET A 147 -7.76 1.80 9.56
CA MET A 147 -9.05 1.12 9.42
C MET A 147 -8.88 -0.38 9.17
N LEU A 148 -7.94 -0.79 8.32
CA LEU A 148 -7.68 -2.21 8.04
C LEU A 148 -7.37 -3.01 9.32
N LYS A 149 -6.64 -2.42 10.27
CA LYS A 149 -6.34 -3.01 11.58
C LYS A 149 -7.60 -3.35 12.38
N LYS A 150 -8.71 -2.62 12.22
CA LYS A 150 -9.97 -2.94 12.89
C LYS A 150 -10.68 -4.17 12.29
N TYR A 151 -10.26 -4.64 11.11
CA TYR A 151 -10.78 -5.82 10.42
C TYR A 151 -9.92 -7.08 10.59
N ILE A 152 -8.90 -7.04 11.44
CA ILE A 152 -8.15 -8.21 11.88
C ILE A 152 -8.52 -8.59 13.32
N THR A 153 -8.42 -9.87 13.63
CA THR A 153 -8.56 -10.39 14.99
C THR A 153 -7.27 -10.16 15.78
N ARG A 154 -7.34 -10.34 17.11
CA ARG A 154 -6.16 -10.32 17.99
C ARG A 154 -5.02 -11.26 17.57
N PHE A 155 -5.34 -12.33 16.83
CA PHE A 155 -4.39 -13.32 16.34
C PHE A 155 -3.90 -13.02 14.92
N GLY A 156 -4.26 -11.86 14.35
CA GLY A 156 -3.90 -11.52 12.97
C GLY A 156 -4.73 -12.25 11.91
N ASN A 157 -5.77 -13.01 12.26
CA ASN A 157 -6.71 -13.54 11.26
C ASN A 157 -7.65 -12.45 10.74
N ILE A 158 -7.99 -12.45 9.45
CA ILE A 158 -8.98 -11.52 8.87
C ILE A 158 -10.36 -11.86 9.44
N LYS A 159 -11.07 -10.86 9.99
CA LYS A 159 -12.39 -11.07 10.60
C LYS A 159 -13.37 -11.67 9.57
N PRO A 160 -14.02 -12.81 9.88
CA PRO A 160 -15.04 -13.40 9.03
C PRO A 160 -16.22 -12.45 8.78
N ARG A 161 -16.90 -12.62 7.62
CA ARG A 161 -18.05 -11.80 7.22
C ARG A 161 -19.15 -11.70 8.28
N LYS A 162 -19.38 -12.77 9.06
CA LYS A 162 -20.36 -12.78 10.16
C LYS A 162 -20.12 -11.69 11.20
N TYR A 163 -18.89 -11.22 11.35
CA TYR A 163 -18.49 -10.15 12.28
C TYR A 163 -18.26 -8.79 11.61
N THR A 164 -18.40 -8.68 10.28
CA THR A 164 -18.22 -7.41 9.55
C THR A 164 -19.51 -6.91 8.91
N GLY A 165 -20.43 -7.82 8.55
CA GLY A 165 -21.67 -7.43 7.87
C GLY A 165 -21.49 -6.94 6.43
N ASN A 166 -20.25 -6.96 5.91
CA ASN A 166 -19.92 -6.54 4.55
C ASN A 166 -20.62 -7.42 3.50
N ALA A 167 -20.90 -6.86 2.32
CA ALA A 167 -21.23 -7.65 1.14
C ALA A 167 -20.07 -8.58 0.76
N VAL A 168 -20.36 -9.68 0.04
CA VAL A 168 -19.34 -10.66 -0.36
C VAL A 168 -18.24 -10.03 -1.22
N SER A 169 -18.60 -9.14 -2.14
CA SER A 169 -17.67 -8.39 -2.99
C SER A 169 -16.72 -7.52 -2.16
N VAL A 170 -17.26 -6.74 -1.23
CA VAL A 170 -16.48 -5.87 -0.32
C VAL A 170 -15.56 -6.70 0.57
N GLN A 171 -16.04 -7.81 1.14
CA GLN A 171 -15.23 -8.68 1.99
C GLN A 171 -14.06 -9.32 1.20
N LYS A 172 -14.28 -9.72 -0.05
CA LYS A 172 -13.20 -10.22 -0.93
C LYS A 172 -12.18 -9.13 -1.23
N LYS A 173 -12.62 -7.90 -1.56
CA LYS A 173 -11.73 -6.75 -1.79
C LYS A 173 -10.89 -6.46 -0.54
N LEU A 174 -11.54 -6.36 0.62
CA LEU A 174 -10.88 -6.13 1.91
C LEU A 174 -9.85 -7.23 2.23
N ARG A 175 -10.19 -8.50 2.01
CA ARG A 175 -9.26 -9.62 2.23
C ARG A 175 -8.01 -9.47 1.38
N ASN A 176 -8.17 -9.21 0.08
CA ASN A 176 -7.04 -9.05 -0.83
C ASN A 176 -6.17 -7.84 -0.45
N THR A 177 -6.79 -6.72 -0.09
CA THR A 177 -6.06 -5.53 0.37
C THR A 177 -5.29 -5.78 1.66
N ILE A 178 -5.87 -6.49 2.64
CA ILE A 178 -5.16 -6.84 3.87
C ILE A 178 -3.98 -7.79 3.58
N ILE A 179 -4.13 -8.73 2.66
CA ILE A 179 -3.04 -9.63 2.26
C ILE A 179 -1.91 -8.83 1.60
N ARG A 180 -2.22 -7.97 0.63
CA ARG A 180 -1.23 -7.07 0.00
C ARG A 180 -0.49 -6.23 1.03
N ALA A 181 -1.22 -5.63 1.96
CA ALA A 181 -0.65 -4.82 3.03
C ALA A 181 0.24 -5.60 4.03
N ARG A 182 0.21 -6.93 4.02
CA ARG A 182 1.12 -7.80 4.81
C ARG A 182 2.33 -8.28 4.03
N GLU A 183 2.18 -8.44 2.72
CA GLU A 183 3.26 -8.85 1.84
C GLU A 183 4.31 -7.73 1.70
N MET A 184 3.82 -6.47 1.72
CA MET A 184 4.61 -5.26 1.90
C MET A 184 5.22 -5.19 3.30
#